data_AF-A0AAJ2GJR9-F1
#
_entry.id   AF-A0AAJ2GJR9-F1
#
_cell.length_a   1.000
_cell.length_b   1.000
_cell.length_c   1.000
_cell.angle_alpha   90.00
_cell.angle_beta   90.00
_cell.angle_gamma   90.00
#
_symmetry.space_group_name_H-M   'P 1'
#
loop_
_entity.id
_entity.type
_entity.pdbx_description
1 polymer ?
#
loop_
_entity_poly.entity_id
_entity_poly.type
_entity_poly.pdbx_seq_one_letter_code
_entity_poly.pdbx_strand_id
1 'polypeptide(L)' 'MTTLAGMTVNERIAATGREEAWDAAVRAGDRDAMIALLRRVAVASPGNVADAVLADPEFYGFPRR' A
#
# COMPACT_ATOMS: atom_id res chain seq x y z
N MET A 1 18.79 12.44 1.72
CA MET A 1 17.68 12.15 0.78
C MET A 1 17.48 10.65 0.76
N THR A 2 16.30 10.16 1.15
CA THR A 2 16.02 8.72 1.13
C THR A 2 15.71 8.32 -0.31
N THR A 3 16.56 7.50 -0.92
CA THR A 3 16.33 7.00 -2.27
C THR A 3 15.35 5.84 -2.21
N LEU A 4 14.16 5.98 -2.80
CA LEU A 4 13.13 4.93 -2.83
C LEU A 4 13.38 3.85 -3.90
N ALA A 5 14.41 4.01 -4.72
CA ALA A 5 14.80 3.04 -5.74
C ALA A 5 15.32 1.75 -5.09
N GLY A 6 14.86 0.59 -5.58
CA GLY A 6 15.21 -0.72 -5.04
C GLY A 6 14.37 -1.18 -3.84
N MET A 7 13.56 -0.29 -3.24
CA MET A 7 12.64 -0.65 -2.15
C MET A 7 11.37 -1.31 -2.67
N THR A 8 10.92 -2.32 -1.95
CA THR A 8 9.57 -2.91 -2.04
C THR A 8 8.49 -1.89 -1.67
N VAL A 9 7.23 -2.22 -1.95
CA VAL A 9 6.09 -1.34 -1.59
C VAL A 9 6.02 -1.08 -0.09
N ASN A 10 6.15 -2.14 0.73
CA ASN A 10 6.09 -2.02 2.19
C ASN A 10 7.22 -1.14 2.73
N GLU A 11 8.45 -1.34 2.27
CA GLU A 11 9.59 -0.52 2.68
C GLU A 11 9.40 0.96 2.34
N ARG A 12 8.77 1.28 1.20
CA ARG A 12 8.47 2.67 0.82
C ARG A 12 7.38 3.29 1.70
N ILE A 13 6.35 2.51 2.05
CA ILE A 13 5.31 2.95 2.97
C ILE A 13 5.94 3.25 4.34
N ALA A 14 6.80 2.36 4.84
CA ALA A 14 7.49 2.54 6.11
C ALA A 14 8.47 3.72 6.11
N ALA A 15 9.30 3.83 5.06
CA ALA A 15 10.24 4.94 4.91
C ALA A 15 9.57 6.31 4.80
N THR A 16 8.26 6.35 4.52
CA THR A 16 7.48 7.59 4.43
C THR A 16 6.50 7.79 5.58
N GLY A 17 6.49 6.92 6.59
CA GLY A 17 5.62 7.01 7.77
C GLY A 17 4.13 6.95 7.41
N ARG A 18 3.74 6.04 6.52
CA ARG A 18 2.37 5.91 5.98
C ARG A 18 1.69 4.60 6.34
N GLU A 19 2.28 3.81 7.23
CA GLU A 19 1.80 2.50 7.64
C GLU A 19 0.36 2.56 8.16
N GLU A 20 0.08 3.45 9.11
CA GLU A 20 -1.26 3.58 9.70
C GLU A 20 -2.32 3.96 8.64
N ALA A 21 -1.99 4.89 7.74
CA ALA A 21 -2.89 5.32 6.68
C ALA A 21 -3.14 4.20 5.65
N TRP A 22 -2.09 3.41 5.35
CA TRP A 22 -2.18 2.26 4.48
C TRP A 22 -3.08 1.17 5.09
N ASP A 23 -2.82 0.80 6.34
CA ASP A 23 -3.58 -0.22 7.06
C ASP A 23 -5.05 0.16 7.18
N ALA A 24 -5.34 1.43 7.48
CA ALA A 24 -6.71 1.95 7.52
C ALA A 24 -7.41 1.82 6.16
N ALA A 25 -6.72 2.17 5.06
CA ALA A 25 -7.28 2.07 3.71
C ALA A 25 -7.55 0.62 3.30
N VAL A 26 -6.62 -0.31 3.60
CA VAL A 26 -6.80 -1.74 3.32
C VAL A 26 -7.98 -2.31 4.11
N ARG A 27 -8.05 -2.05 5.43
CA ARG A 27 -9.17 -2.49 6.27
C ARG A 27 -10.50 -1.89 5.85
N ALA A 28 -10.48 -0.66 5.33
CA ALA A 28 -11.64 0.02 4.78
C ALA A 28 -12.05 -0.50 3.39
N GLY A 29 -11.24 -1.34 2.74
CA GLY A 29 -11.44 -1.75 1.36
C GLY A 29 -11.42 -0.57 0.38
N ASP A 30 -10.79 0.55 0.76
CA ASP A 30 -10.83 1.79 0.01
C ASP A 30 -9.70 1.80 -1.03
N ARG A 31 -10.03 1.23 -2.19
CA ARG A 31 -9.12 1.12 -3.32
C ARG A 31 -8.55 2.48 -3.76
N ASP A 32 -9.36 3.53 -3.77
CA ASP A 32 -8.94 4.84 -4.25
C ASP A 32 -7.97 5.50 -3.27
N ALA A 33 -8.22 5.37 -1.97
CA ALA A 33 -7.28 5.79 -0.93
C ALA A 33 -5.96 5.00 -1.00
N MET A 34 -6.02 3.68 -1.21
CA MET A 34 -4.83 2.84 -1.40
C MET A 34 -3.99 3.32 -2.59
N ILE A 35 -4.61 3.57 -3.75
CA ILE A 35 -3.92 4.06 -4.95
C ILE A 35 -3.31 5.44 -4.71
N ALA A 36 -4.02 6.33 -4.01
CA ALA A 36 -3.51 7.66 -3.68
C ALA A 36 -2.25 7.59 -2.80
N LEU A 37 -2.22 6.69 -1.81
CA LEU A 37 -1.05 6.45 -0.97
C LEU A 37 0.11 5.85 -1.78
N LEU A 38 -0.14 4.84 -2.61
CA LEU A 38 0.88 4.18 -3.42
C LEU A 38 1.54 5.13 -4.44
N ARG A 39 0.78 6.07 -5.00
CA ARG A 39 1.32 7.14 -5.86
C ARG A 39 2.28 8.05 -5.08
N ARG A 40 1.94 8.40 -3.84
CA ARG A 40 2.79 9.27 -2.98
C ARG A 40 4.13 8.62 -2.61
N VAL A 41 4.22 7.28 -2.68
CA VAL A 41 5.46 6.54 -2.43
C VAL A 41 6.09 5.98 -3.72
N ALA A 42 5.73 6.58 -4.86
CA ALA A 42 6.29 6.35 -6.19
C ALA A 42 6.20 4.89 -6.69
N VAL A 43 5.14 4.16 -6.33
CA VAL A 43 4.86 2.83 -6.87
C VAL A 43 4.43 2.96 -8.34
N ALA A 44 5.07 2.19 -9.22
CA ALA A 44 4.86 2.30 -10.67
C ALA A 44 3.44 1.89 -11.11
N SER A 45 2.90 0.81 -10.53
CA SER A 45 1.58 0.27 -10.86
C SER A 45 0.67 0.23 -9.63
N PRO A 46 0.24 1.39 -9.10
CA PRO A 46 -0.47 1.48 -7.83
C PRO A 46 -1.84 0.76 -7.87
N GLY A 47 -2.51 0.76 -9.03
CA GLY A 47 -3.78 0.03 -9.22
C GLY A 47 -3.62 -1.47 -9.02
N ASN A 48 -2.65 -2.09 -9.71
CA ASN A 48 -2.40 -3.52 -9.63
C ASN A 48 -2.04 -3.98 -8.21
N VAL A 49 -1.28 -3.17 -7.47
CA VAL A 49 -0.95 -3.47 -6.07
C VAL A 49 -2.19 -3.40 -5.20
N ALA A 50 -3.03 -2.36 -5.37
CA ALA A 50 -4.26 -2.25 -4.61
C ALA A 50 -5.23 -3.40 -4.91
N ASP A 51 -5.40 -3.75 -6.18
CA ASP A 51 -6.25 -4.84 -6.63
C ASP A 51 -5.76 -6.19 -6.09
N ALA A 52 -4.45 -6.44 -6.11
CA ALA A 52 -3.86 -7.67 -5.57
C ALA A 52 -4.09 -7.81 -4.06
N VAL A 53 -3.92 -6.73 -3.29
CA VAL A 53 -4.13 -6.74 -1.84
C VAL A 53 -5.62 -6.92 -1.50
N LEU A 54 -6.52 -6.27 -2.24
CA LEU A 54 -7.97 -6.41 -2.01
C LEU A 54 -8.52 -7.78 -2.44
N ALA A 55 -7.88 -8.43 -3.41
CA ALA A 55 -8.26 -9.78 -3.85
C ALA A 55 -7.98 -10.85 -2.78
N ASP A 56 -6.88 -10.72 -2.03
CA ASP A 56 -6.53 -11.63 -0.94
C ASP A 56 -5.83 -10.89 0.22
N PRO A 57 -6.58 -10.17 1.06
CA PRO A 57 -5.99 -9.38 2.16
C PRO A 57 -5.25 -10.24 3.19
N GLU A 58 -5.69 -11.48 3.40
CA GLU A 58 -5.12 -12.41 4.39
C GLU A 58 -3.71 -12.84 4.02
N PHE A 59 -3.45 -13.08 2.73
CA PHE A 59 -2.11 -13.34 2.21
C PHE A 59 -1.13 -12.20 2.54
N TYR A 60 -1.62 -10.96 2.58
CA TYR A 60 -0.84 -9.77 2.94
C TYR A 60 -0.92 -9.40 4.44
N GLY A 61 -1.48 -10.27 5.28
CA GLY A 61 -1.52 -10.08 6.74
C GLY A 61 -2.65 -9.19 7.25
N PHE A 62 -3.63 -8.84 6.41
CA PHE A 62 -4.81 -8.09 6.81
C PHE A 62 -5.97 -9.03 7.12
N PRO A 63 -6.74 -8.80 8.20
CA PRO A 63 -7.90 -9.63 8.49
C PRO A 63 -8.95 -9.50 7.39
N ARG A 64 -9.60 -10.62 7.05
CA ARG A 64 -10.76 -10.62 6.16
C ARG A 64 -11.88 -9.81 6.80
N ARG A 65 -12.52 -8.96 6.01
CA ARG A 65 -13.61 -8.08 6.44
C ARG A 65 -14.90 -8.84 6.70
#